data_AF-A0A7S0QB03-F1
#
_entry.id   AF-A0A7S0QB03-F1
#
_cell.length_a   1.000
_cell.length_b   1.000
_cell.length_c   1.000
_cell.angle_alpha   90.00
_cell.angle_beta   90.00
_cell.angle_gamma   90.00
#
_symmetry.space_group_name_H-M   'P 1'
#
loop_
_entity.id
_entity.type
_entity.pdbx_description
1 polymer ?
#
loop_
_entity_poly.entity_id
_entity_poly.type
_entity_poly.pdbx_seq_one_letter_code
_entity_poly.pdbx_strand_id
1 'polypeptide(L)'
;RFAALVSLMPSGKSPPSWEDYSWAWAAIESRCSCIFDEALMETQVLVPAGDLFNHHSTYPSVMARFDAKADAFTFTALRNVPKGSELFVQYGPHDDATLLLSYGFVWRGPSC
;
A
#
# COMPACT_ATOMS: atom_id res chain seq x y z
N ARG A 1 -4.81 18.49 -11.11
CA ARG A 1 -5.44 17.23 -10.65
C ARG A 1 -6.62 17.51 -9.72
N PHE A 2 -6.44 18.27 -8.62
CA PHE A 2 -7.53 18.64 -7.70
C PHE A 2 -8.72 19.39 -8.34
N ALA A 3 -8.47 20.46 -9.12
CA ALA A 3 -9.54 21.22 -9.77
C ALA A 3 -10.39 20.39 -10.75
N ALA A 4 -9.80 19.41 -11.42
CA ALA A 4 -10.52 18.48 -12.32
C ALA A 4 -11.36 17.45 -11.55
N LEU A 5 -10.97 17.11 -10.32
CA LEU A 5 -11.75 16.23 -9.44
C LEU A 5 -13.00 16.91 -8.91
N VAL A 6 -12.93 18.20 -8.63
CA VAL A 6 -14.10 19.00 -8.22
C VAL A 6 -15.20 18.93 -9.29
N SER A 7 -14.85 18.93 -10.57
CA SER A 7 -15.84 18.79 -11.66
C SER A 7 -16.46 17.39 -11.81
N LEU A 8 -15.85 16.37 -11.20
CA LEU A 8 -16.33 14.98 -11.25
C LEU A 8 -17.16 14.59 -10.02
N MET A 9 -17.34 15.49 -9.06
CA MET A 9 -18.05 15.16 -7.83
C MET A 9 -19.56 14.96 -8.06
N PRO A 10 -20.18 14.04 -7.30
CA PRO A 10 -21.64 13.89 -7.30
C PRO A 10 -22.34 15.21 -6.96
N SER A 11 -23.48 15.45 -7.60
CA SER A 11 -24.32 16.60 -7.30
C SER A 11 -24.72 16.61 -5.81
N GLY A 12 -24.72 17.81 -5.20
CA GLY A 12 -25.11 18.00 -3.80
C GLY A 12 -24.00 17.78 -2.76
N LYS A 13 -22.75 17.52 -3.17
CA LYS A 13 -21.59 17.50 -2.26
C LYS A 13 -20.73 18.76 -2.39
N SER A 14 -20.29 19.30 -1.25
CA SER A 14 -19.27 20.35 -1.23
C SER A 14 -17.90 19.79 -1.57
N PRO A 15 -17.02 20.55 -2.24
CA PRO A 15 -15.68 20.08 -2.54
C PRO A 15 -14.87 19.88 -1.24
N PRO A 16 -14.02 18.84 -1.17
CA PRO A 16 -13.09 18.72 -0.05
C PRO A 16 -12.15 19.92 -0.03
N SER A 17 -11.56 20.21 1.14
CA SER A 17 -10.46 21.16 1.19
C SER A 17 -9.25 20.61 0.43
N TRP A 18 -8.30 21.47 0.09
CA TRP A 18 -7.02 21.02 -0.45
C TRP A 18 -6.31 20.07 0.53
N GLU A 19 -6.39 20.37 1.83
CA GLU A 19 -5.78 19.56 2.88
C GLU A 19 -6.38 18.15 2.95
N ASP A 20 -7.72 18.03 2.94
CA ASP A 20 -8.40 16.73 2.95
C ASP A 20 -8.04 15.90 1.71
N TYR A 21 -7.97 16.55 0.55
CA TYR A 21 -7.59 15.88 -0.69
C TYR A 21 -6.13 15.43 -0.67
N SER A 22 -5.21 16.29 -0.25
CA SER A 22 -3.78 15.95 -0.15
C SER A 22 -3.55 14.82 0.83
N TRP A 23 -4.22 14.85 1.99
CA TRP A 23 -4.17 13.78 2.97
C TRP A 23 -4.71 12.46 2.39
N ALA A 24 -5.89 12.49 1.77
CA ALA A 24 -6.51 11.28 1.20
C ALA A 24 -5.67 10.70 0.07
N TRP A 25 -5.11 11.55 -0.80
CA TRP A 25 -4.22 11.12 -1.87
C TRP A 25 -2.95 10.46 -1.32
N ALA A 26 -2.29 11.11 -0.36
CA ALA A 26 -1.09 10.55 0.28
C ALA A 26 -1.38 9.24 1.02
N ALA A 27 -2.54 9.14 1.67
CA ALA A 27 -2.96 7.91 2.35
C ALA A 27 -3.18 6.76 1.35
N ILE A 28 -3.87 7.01 0.22
CA ILE A 28 -4.08 5.99 -0.81
C ILE A 28 -2.76 5.57 -1.44
N GLU A 29 -1.95 6.53 -1.86
CA GLU A 29 -0.73 6.27 -2.63
C GLU A 29 0.33 5.53 -1.81
N SER A 30 0.44 5.83 -0.51
CA SER A 30 1.39 5.16 0.39
C SER A 30 0.91 3.83 0.99
N ARG A 31 -0.36 3.45 0.84
CA ARG A 31 -0.96 2.28 1.52
C ARG A 31 -1.73 1.32 0.62
N CYS A 32 -2.00 1.69 -0.63
CA CYS A 32 -2.72 0.80 -1.52
C CYS A 32 -1.89 -0.45 -1.88
N SER A 33 -2.60 -1.55 -2.08
CA SER A 33 -2.09 -2.77 -2.69
C SER A 33 -2.68 -2.93 -4.08
N CYS A 34 -2.04 -3.75 -4.90
CA CYS A 34 -2.47 -3.99 -6.28
C CYS A 34 -3.06 -5.39 -6.42
N ILE A 35 -4.23 -5.48 -7.04
CA ILE A 35 -4.79 -6.72 -7.57
C ILE A 35 -4.57 -6.71 -9.08
N PHE A 36 -4.12 -7.83 -9.62
CA PHE A 36 -4.02 -8.04 -11.06
C PHE A 36 -5.08 -9.07 -11.48
N ASP A 37 -5.90 -8.72 -12.45
CA ASP A 37 -6.83 -9.67 -13.06
C ASP A 37 -6.13 -10.57 -14.09
N GLU A 38 -6.88 -11.46 -14.74
CA GLU A 38 -6.35 -12.37 -15.77
C GLU A 38 -5.78 -11.62 -16.99
N ALA A 39 -6.22 -10.39 -17.23
CA ALA A 39 -5.71 -9.51 -18.29
C ALA A 39 -4.51 -8.66 -17.84
N LEU A 40 -4.00 -8.88 -16.62
CA LEU A 40 -2.93 -8.10 -15.97
C LEU A 40 -3.30 -6.63 -15.77
N MET A 41 -4.60 -6.31 -15.74
CA MET A 41 -5.06 -4.98 -15.39
C MET A 41 -4.94 -4.79 -13.89
N GLU A 42 -4.29 -3.69 -13.52
CA GLU A 42 -4.04 -3.34 -12.13
C GLU A 42 -5.25 -2.61 -11.53
N THR A 43 -5.71 -3.09 -10.39
CA THR A 43 -6.68 -2.40 -9.53
C THR A 43 -6.04 -2.10 -8.19
N GLN A 44 -5.97 -0.81 -7.84
CA GLN A 44 -5.51 -0.38 -6.52
C GLN A 44 -6.62 -0.53 -5.48
N VAL A 45 -6.29 -1.13 -4.35
CA VAL A 45 -7.22 -1.36 -3.25
C VAL A 45 -6.57 -1.03 -1.91
N LEU A 46 -7.38 -0.57 -0.96
CA LEU A 46 -6.97 -0.48 0.44
C LEU A 46 -7.29 -1.81 1.12
N VAL A 47 -6.33 -2.34 1.87
CA VAL A 47 -6.47 -3.59 2.62
C VAL A 47 -6.31 -3.26 4.11
N PRO A 48 -7.40 -2.88 4.81
CA PRO A 48 -7.32 -2.54 6.23
C PRO A 48 -6.66 -3.66 7.03
N ALA A 49 -5.83 -3.28 8.00
CA ALA A 49 -4.96 -4.16 8.79
C ALA A 49 -3.79 -4.78 8.01
N GLY A 50 -3.97 -5.09 6.73
CA GLY A 50 -2.89 -5.51 5.83
C GLY A 50 -1.93 -4.37 5.49
N ASP A 51 -2.43 -3.15 5.39
CA ASP A 51 -1.65 -1.93 5.15
C ASP A 51 -0.84 -1.43 6.36
N LEU A 52 -0.95 -2.13 7.51
CA LEU A 52 -0.17 -1.85 8.71
C LEU A 52 1.21 -2.54 8.71
N PHE A 53 1.43 -3.55 7.86
CA PHE A 53 2.75 -4.19 7.75
C PHE A 53 3.76 -3.20 7.17
N ASN A 54 4.90 -3.05 7.84
CA ASN A 54 5.98 -2.21 7.33
C ASN A 54 6.80 -2.92 6.24
N HIS A 55 7.54 -2.12 5.47
CA HIS A 55 8.42 -2.58 4.41
C HIS A 55 9.68 -3.26 4.95
N HIS A 56 10.16 -4.29 4.27
CA HIS A 56 11.54 -4.76 4.37
C HIS A 56 12.08 -5.14 2.99
N SER A 57 13.17 -4.51 2.54
CA SER A 57 13.61 -4.59 1.14
C SER A 57 14.16 -5.96 0.74
N THR A 58 14.85 -6.66 1.64
CA THR A 58 15.57 -7.90 1.31
C THR A 58 15.04 -9.17 1.98
N TYR A 59 14.39 -9.04 3.14
CA TYR A 59 14.02 -10.18 3.98
C TYR A 59 12.63 -10.03 4.61
N PRO A 60 11.55 -9.88 3.82
CA PRO A 60 10.18 -9.82 4.34
C PRO A 60 9.84 -11.11 5.09
N SER A 61 9.07 -11.02 6.17
CA SER A 61 8.61 -12.19 6.93
C SER A 61 7.27 -12.71 6.43
N VAL A 62 6.52 -11.90 5.70
CA VAL A 62 5.17 -12.17 5.21
C VAL A 62 5.10 -11.92 3.72
N MET A 63 4.44 -12.83 2.99
CA MET A 63 4.01 -12.61 1.63
C MET A 63 2.53 -12.21 1.63
N ALA A 64 2.24 -11.05 1.05
CA ALA A 64 0.88 -10.58 0.80
C ALA A 64 0.46 -10.94 -0.63
N ARG A 65 -0.73 -11.52 -0.80
CA ARG A 65 -1.27 -11.86 -2.13
C ARG A 65 -2.80 -11.86 -2.11
N PHE A 66 -3.41 -11.36 -3.18
CA PHE A 66 -4.84 -11.59 -3.43
C PHE A 66 -5.10 -13.04 -3.89
N ASP A 67 -5.93 -13.77 -3.15
CA ASP A 67 -6.44 -15.08 -3.51
C ASP A 67 -7.84 -14.92 -4.10
N ALA A 68 -7.95 -15.03 -5.42
CA ALA A 68 -9.21 -14.90 -6.14
C ALA A 68 -10.23 -16.01 -5.79
N LYS A 69 -9.79 -17.18 -5.32
CA LYS A 69 -10.70 -18.25 -4.90
C LYS A 69 -11.31 -17.95 -3.54
N ALA A 70 -10.54 -17.36 -2.64
CA ALA A 70 -11.01 -16.92 -1.32
C ALA A 70 -11.66 -15.53 -1.33
N ASP A 71 -11.53 -14.79 -2.44
CA ASP A 71 -11.90 -13.39 -2.58
C ASP A 71 -11.32 -12.51 -1.46
N ALA A 72 -10.04 -12.71 -1.15
CA ALA A 72 -9.39 -12.08 -0.02
C ALA A 72 -7.90 -11.86 -0.22
N PHE A 73 -7.35 -10.83 0.43
CA PHE A 73 -5.91 -10.74 0.64
C PHE A 73 -5.47 -11.73 1.72
N THR A 74 -4.46 -12.51 1.39
CA THR A 74 -3.84 -13.49 2.26
C THR A 74 -2.44 -13.01 2.64
N PHE A 75 -2.08 -13.23 3.90
CA PHE A 75 -0.79 -12.88 4.48
C PHE A 75 -0.16 -14.14 5.03
N THR A 76 0.82 -14.68 4.30
CA THR A 76 1.43 -15.97 4.62
C THR A 76 2.84 -15.75 5.17
N ALA A 77 3.12 -16.29 6.35
CA ALA A 77 4.48 -16.26 6.90
C ALA A 77 5.42 -17.08 6.01
N LEU A 78 6.55 -16.48 5.63
CA LEU A 78 7.58 -17.12 4.79
C LEU A 78 8.60 -17.93 5.61
N ARG A 79 8.55 -17.77 6.93
CA ARG A 79 9.45 -18.40 7.90
C ARG A 79 8.80 -18.43 9.28
N ASN A 80 9.41 -19.15 10.22
CA ASN A 80 9.04 -19.05 11.63
C ASN A 80 9.30 -17.62 12.12
N VAL A 81 8.26 -16.98 12.66
CA VAL A 81 8.35 -15.65 13.27
C VAL A 81 8.10 -15.78 14.77
N PRO A 82 9.05 -15.38 15.63
CA PRO A 82 8.86 -15.41 17.08
C PRO A 82 7.67 -14.54 17.53
N LYS A 83 7.00 -14.96 18.60
CA LYS A 83 5.94 -14.17 19.22
C LYS A 83 6.49 -12.81 19.65
N GLY A 84 5.81 -11.73 19.25
CA GLY A 84 6.19 -10.36 19.58
C GLY A 84 7.16 -9.72 18.59
N SER A 85 7.65 -10.46 17.59
CA SER A 85 8.38 -9.86 16.47
C SER A 85 7.43 -9.13 15.54
N GLU A 86 7.89 -8.01 14.99
CA GLU A 86 7.20 -7.31 13.92
C GLU A 86 7.21 -8.14 12.64
N LEU A 87 6.11 -8.04 11.89
CA LEU A 87 5.94 -8.67 10.60
C LEU A 87 6.16 -7.63 9.51
N PHE A 88 6.92 -8.01 8.49
CA PHE A 88 7.24 -7.15 7.36
C PHE A 88 6.83 -7.79 6.05
N VAL A 89 6.33 -6.95 5.15
CA VAL A 89 6.09 -7.28 3.73
C VAL A 89 7.12 -6.55 2.87
N GLN A 90 7.22 -6.92 1.60
CA GLN A 90 7.98 -6.15 0.62
C GLN A 90 6.97 -5.40 -0.27
N TYR A 91 6.97 -4.07 -0.18
CA TYR A 91 6.08 -3.23 -1.00
C TYR A 91 6.36 -3.35 -2.51
N GLY A 92 7.61 -3.68 -2.86
CA GLY A 92 8.07 -3.85 -4.22
C GLY A 92 9.59 -3.72 -4.30
N PRO A 93 10.19 -3.93 -5.48
CA PRO A 93 11.62 -3.69 -5.74
C PRO A 93 11.89 -2.18 -5.87
N HIS A 94 11.63 -1.42 -4.81
CA HIS A 94 11.75 0.03 -4.78
C HIS A 94 13.13 0.48 -4.29
N ASP A 95 13.65 1.54 -4.89
CA ASP A 95 14.82 2.27 -4.40
C ASP A 95 14.42 3.33 -3.36
N ASP A 96 15.42 3.92 -2.70
CA ASP A 96 15.19 4.96 -1.68
C ASP A 96 14.46 6.19 -2.23
N ALA A 97 14.65 6.53 -3.51
CA ALA A 97 13.93 7.63 -4.13
C ALA A 97 12.44 7.34 -4.25
N THR A 98 12.09 6.12 -4.69
CA THR A 98 10.70 5.66 -4.79
C THR A 98 10.05 5.55 -3.42
N LEU A 99 10.77 4.99 -2.43
CA LEU A 99 10.29 4.90 -1.05
C LEU A 99 10.05 6.29 -0.46
N LEU A 100 10.93 7.25 -0.70
CA LEU A 100 10.77 8.60 -0.16
C LEU A 100 9.58 9.33 -0.77
N LEU A 101 9.43 9.26 -2.09
CA LEU A 101 8.39 9.99 -2.80
C LEU A 101 6.99 9.38 -2.63
N SER A 102 6.90 8.04 -2.55
CA SER A 102 5.62 7.31 -2.58
C SER A 102 5.20 6.78 -1.21
N TYR A 103 6.15 6.61 -0.29
CA TYR A 103 5.88 6.03 1.04
C TYR A 103 6.39 6.91 2.20
N GLY A 104 7.09 8.00 1.92
CA GLY A 104 7.52 8.98 2.92
C GLY A 104 8.70 8.54 3.79
N PHE A 105 9.48 7.53 3.39
CA PHE A 105 10.66 7.07 4.13
C PHE A 105 11.77 6.59 3.20
N VAL A 106 13.00 6.46 3.71
CA VAL A 106 14.10 5.76 3.02
C VAL A 106 14.43 4.49 3.79
N TRP A 107 14.84 3.42 3.10
CA TRP A 107 15.16 2.18 3.78
C TRP A 107 16.55 2.28 4.44
N ARG A 108 16.57 2.16 5.75
CA ARG A 108 17.79 2.14 6.57
C ARG A 108 17.93 0.84 7.34
N GLY A 109 17.43 -0.26 6.76
CA GLY A 109 17.45 -1.57 7.41
C GLY A 109 18.84 -1.96 7.91
N PRO A 110 18.90 -2.93 8.85
CA PRO A 110 20.18 -3.34 9.43
C PRO A 110 21.15 -3.69 8.32
N SER A 111 22.33 -3.07 8.34
CA SER A 111 23.48 -3.47 7.54
C SER A 111 23.72 -4.95 7.79
N CYS A 112 23.56 -5.75 6.74
CA CYS A 112 23.95 -7.15 6.70
C CYS A 112 25.43 -7.33 7.07
#